data_AF-A0A3B4AP28-F1
#
_entry.id   AF-A0A3B4AP28-F1
#
_cell.length_a   1.000
_cell.length_b   1.000
_cell.length_c   1.000
_cell.angle_alpha   90.00
_cell.angle_beta   90.00
_cell.angle_gamma   90.00
#
_symmetry.space_group_name_H-M   'P 1'
#
loop_
_entity.id
_entity.type
_entity.pdbx_description
1 polymer ?
#
loop_
_entity_poly.entity_id
_entity_poly.type
_entity_poly.pdbx_seq_one_letter_code
_entity_poly.pdbx_strand_id
1 'polypeptide(L)' 'MSKPEEQLAFELSCPICLQLYSDPVSLPCGHNYCRTCINQTVDADKSPTSVFKCPECRVVYQAFDKNACNLL' A
#
# COMPACT_ATOMS: atom_id res chain seq x y z
N MET A 1 -28.63 -8.83 2.22
CA MET A 1 -28.13 -8.27 0.94
C MET A 1 -27.56 -6.91 1.29
N SER A 2 -26.24 -6.73 1.20
CA SER A 2 -25.57 -5.46 1.49
C SER A 2 -26.03 -4.41 0.48
N LYS A 3 -26.09 -3.14 0.91
CA LYS A 3 -26.42 -2.05 -0.01
C LYS A 3 -25.26 -1.89 -1.01
N PRO A 4 -25.54 -1.58 -2.30
CA PRO A 4 -24.47 -1.37 -3.29
C PRO A 4 -23.39 -0.38 -2.85
N GLU A 5 -23.79 0.63 -2.07
CA GLU A 5 -22.91 1.66 -1.52
C GLU A 5 -21.86 1.11 -0.55
N GLU A 6 -22.23 0.11 0.27
CA GLU A 6 -21.33 -0.52 1.24
C GLU A 6 -20.28 -1.38 0.54
N GLN A 7 -20.69 -2.04 -0.55
CA GLN A 7 -19.78 -2.87 -1.35
C GLN A 7 -18.75 -1.99 -2.10
N LEU A 8 -19.20 -0.89 -2.69
CA LEU A 8 -18.31 0.06 -3.35
C LEU A 8 -17.34 0.71 -2.35
N ALA A 9 -17.79 1.04 -1.14
CA ALA A 9 -16.92 1.58 -0.10
C ALA A 9 -15.80 0.59 0.29
N PHE A 10 -16.10 -0.71 0.35
CA PHE A 10 -15.10 -1.75 0.63
C PHE A 10 -14.05 -1.83 -0.49
N GLU A 11 -14.47 -1.82 -1.76
CA GLU A 11 -13.56 -1.86 -2.91
C GLU A 11 -12.64 -0.63 -2.98
N LEU A 12 -13.08 0.51 -2.45
CA LEU A 12 -12.33 1.77 -2.39
C LEU A 12 -11.62 1.99 -1.06
N SER A 13 -11.50 0.97 -0.22
CA SER A 13 -10.83 1.05 1.08
C SER A 13 -9.40 0.51 1.03
N CYS A 14 -8.50 1.20 1.72
CA CYS A 14 -7.13 0.78 1.91
C CYS A 14 -7.08 -0.47 2.81
N PRO A 15 -6.40 -1.55 2.41
CA PRO A 15 -6.35 -2.80 3.19
C PRO A 15 -5.51 -2.67 4.48
N ILE A 16 -4.76 -1.57 4.66
CA ILE A 16 -3.96 -1.32 5.86
C ILE A 16 -4.78 -0.60 6.94
N CYS A 17 -5.37 0.56 6.61
CA CYS A 17 -6.12 1.35 7.60
C CYS A 17 -7.63 1.09 7.59
N LEU A 18 -8.14 0.32 6.62
CA LEU A 18 -9.55 -0.02 6.44
C LEU A 18 -10.47 1.21 6.29
N GLN A 19 -9.91 2.31 5.81
CA GLN A 19 -10.63 3.54 5.45
C GLN A 19 -10.57 3.73 3.94
N LEU A 20 -11.45 4.56 3.39
CA LEU A 20 -11.36 5.00 2.00
C LEU A 20 -9.95 5.53 1.69
N TYR A 21 -9.46 5.22 0.49
CA TYR A 21 -8.13 5.66 0.06
C TYR A 21 -7.95 7.17 0.23
N SER A 22 -6.85 7.55 0.87
CA SER A 22 -6.38 8.93 0.96
C SER A 22 -5.00 8.99 0.32
N ASP A 23 -4.88 9.76 -0.77
CA ASP A 23 -3.67 9.84 -1.60
C ASP A 23 -3.11 8.44 -1.96
N PRO A 24 -3.86 7.65 -2.75
CA PRO A 24 -3.48 6.27 -3.05
C PRO A 24 -2.18 6.21 -3.85
N VAL A 25 -1.32 5.26 -3.47
CA VAL A 25 -0.13 4.87 -4.22
C VAL A 25 -0.35 3.46 -4.75
N SER A 26 -0.19 3.30 -6.06
CA SER A 26 -0.21 2.00 -6.73
C SER A 26 1.19 1.40 -6.71
N LEU A 27 1.29 0.13 -6.30
CA LEU A 27 2.49 -0.67 -6.49
C LEU A 27 2.53 -1.25 -7.92
N PRO A 28 3.70 -1.64 -8.44
CA PRO A 28 3.81 -2.28 -9.75
C PRO A 28 3.05 -3.61 -9.86
N CYS A 29 2.72 -4.26 -8.73
CA CYS A 29 1.85 -5.44 -8.70
C CYS A 29 0.36 -5.11 -8.82
N GLY A 30 -0.03 -3.84 -8.93
CA GLY A 30 -1.40 -3.37 -9.07
C GLY A 30 -2.17 -3.13 -7.77
N HIS A 31 -1.59 -3.45 -6.61
CA HIS A 31 -2.22 -3.18 -5.31
C HIS A 31 -2.05 -1.73 -4.87
N ASN A 32 -3.01 -1.21 -4.12
CA ASN A 32 -3.11 0.20 -3.77
C ASN A 32 -3.15 0.37 -2.25
N TYR A 33 -2.54 1.46 -1.77
CA TYR A 33 -2.50 1.80 -0.35
C TYR A 33 -2.52 3.32 -0.19
N CYS A 34 -2.95 3.84 0.96
CA CYS A 34 -2.70 5.24 1.28
C CYS A 34 -1.18 5.50 1.34
N ARG A 35 -0.71 6.64 0.83
CA ARG A 35 0.72 7.02 0.89
C ARG A 35 1.30 6.91 2.30
N THR A 36 0.54 7.35 3.30
CA THR A 36 0.96 7.28 4.71
C THR A 36 1.09 5.83 5.19
N CYS A 37 0.14 4.97 4.86
CA CYS A 37 0.13 3.56 5.27
C CYS A 37 1.29 2.78 4.65
N ILE A 38 1.59 3.00 3.38
CA ILE A 38 2.68 2.29 2.71
C ILE A 38 4.05 2.73 3.22
N ASN A 39 4.25 4.04 3.44
CA ASN A 39 5.48 4.57 4.01
C ASN A 39 5.76 4.00 5.41
N GLN A 40 4.75 3.96 6.27
CA GLN A 40 4.87 3.38 7.62
C GLN A 40 5.26 1.89 7.58
N THR A 41 4.76 1.15 6.60
CA THR A 41 5.10 -0.27 6.43
C THR A 41 6.58 -0.43 6.05
N VAL A 42 7.08 0.42 5.15
CA VAL A 42 8.50 0.45 4.75
C VAL A 42 9.40 0.88 5.91
N ASP A 43 9.00 1.90 6.67
CA ASP A 43 9.79 2.43 7.80
C ASP A 43 9.85 1.47 9.00
N ALA A 44 8.81 0.65 9.19
CA ALA A 44 8.76 -0.36 10.25
C ALA A 44 9.73 -1.53 9.99
N ASP A 45 10.06 -1.80 8.73
CA ASP A 45 11.09 -2.78 8.36
C ASP A 45 12.49 -2.23 8.65
N LYS A 46 12.97 -2.45 9.89
CA LYS A 46 14.33 -2.09 10.36
C LYS A 46 15.46 -2.89 9.70
N SER A 47 15.17 -3.58 8.61
CA SER A 47 16.15 -4.39 7.90
C SER A 47 17.22 -3.48 7.29
N PRO A 48 18.51 -3.79 7.45
CA PRO A 48 19.58 -3.09 6.71
C PRO A 48 19.51 -3.37 5.20
N THR A 49 18.75 -4.39 4.77
CA THR A 49 18.46 -4.61 3.35
C THR A 49 17.27 -3.76 2.93
N SER A 50 17.52 -2.90 1.95
CA SER A 50 16.56 -1.99 1.31
C SER A 50 15.49 -2.73 0.49
N VAL A 51 14.81 -3.72 1.07
CA VAL A 51 13.79 -4.51 0.37
C VAL A 51 12.43 -4.28 0.99
N PHE A 52 11.45 -3.97 0.14
CA PHE A 52 10.06 -3.79 0.52
C PHE A 52 9.21 -4.93 -0.05
N LYS A 53 8.17 -5.36 0.67
CA LYS A 53 7.25 -6.42 0.20
C LYS A 53 5.81 -5.93 0.20
N CYS A 54 5.09 -6.15 -0.90
CA CYS A 54 3.66 -5.87 -0.96
C CYS A 54 2.91 -6.63 0.16
N PRO A 55 2.10 -5.96 0.99
CA PRO A 55 1.33 -6.60 2.06
C PRO A 55 0.37 -7.70 1.60
N GLU A 56 -0.13 -7.61 0.36
CA GLU A 56 -1.13 -8.53 -0.17
C GLU A 56 -0.50 -9.70 -0.95
N CYS A 57 0.27 -9.42 -2.00
CA CYS A 57 0.82 -10.47 -2.87
C CYS A 57 2.29 -10.84 -2.58
N ARG A 58 2.94 -10.13 -1.65
CA ARG A 58 4.33 -10.39 -1.21
C ARG A 58 5.40 -10.25 -2.30
N VAL A 59 5.09 -9.64 -3.44
CA VAL A 59 6.10 -9.24 -4.43
C VAL A 59 7.11 -8.31 -3.76
N VAL A 60 8.40 -8.57 -4.01
CA VAL A 60 9.53 -7.86 -3.40
C VAL A 60 10.05 -6.79 -4.34
N TYR A 61 10.29 -5.61 -3.80
CA TYR A 61 10.87 -4.46 -4.49
C TYR A 61 12.17 -4.04 -3.82
N GLN A 62 13.14 -3.60 -4.60
CA GLN A 62 14.34 -2.94 -4.08
C GLN A 62 14.00 -1.47 -3.84
N ALA A 63 14.02 -1.04 -2.58
CA ALA A 63 13.88 0.35 -2.18
C ALA A 63 15.15 1.11 -2.57
N PHE A 64 15.17 1.66 -3.77
CA PHE A 64 16.35 2.36 -4.28
C PHE A 64 16.55 3.75 -3.66
N ASP A 65 15.52 4.35 -3.07
CA ASP A 65 15.67 5.54 -2.24
C ASP A 65 14.48 5.66 -1.28
N LYS A 66 14.74 5.96 0.00
CA LYS A 66 13.70 6.14 1.04
C LYS A 66 12.78 7.35 0.77
N ASN A 67 13.16 8.21 -0.17
CA ASN A 67 12.36 9.34 -0.64
C ASN A 67 11.59 9.03 -1.95
N ALA A 68 11.71 7.82 -2.50
CA ALA A 68 11.16 7.44 -3.78
C ALA A 68 9.95 6.50 -3.65
N CYS A 69 8.99 6.81 -2.78
CA CYS A 69 7.61 6.33 -2.95
C CYS A 69 6.90 7.01 -4.15
N ASN A 70 7.63 7.14 -5.25
CA ASN A 70 7.13 7.09 -6.61
C ASN A 70 7.63 5.75 -7.16
N LEU A 71 7.00 4.65 -6.73
CA LEU A 71 7.21 3.34 -7.32
C LEU A 71 6.68 3.43 -8.76
N LEU A 72 7.60 3.43 -9.73
CA LEU A 72 7.32 3.40 -11.17
C LEU A 72 6.48 2.18 -11.56
#